data_AF-A0A7K6BBN3-F1
#
_entry.id   AF-A0A7K6BBN3-F1
#
_cell.length_a   1.000
_cell.length_b   1.000
_cell.length_c   1.000
_cell.angle_alpha   90.00
_cell.angle_beta   90.00
_cell.angle_gamma   90.00
#
_symmetry.space_group_name_H-M   'P 1'
#
loop_
_entity.id
_entity.type
_entity.pdbx_description
1 polymer ?
#
loop_
_entity_poly.entity_id
_entity_poly.type
_entity_poly.pdbx_seq_one_letter_code
_entity_poly.pdbx_strand_id
1 'polypeptide(L)' 'QSVALPYWPFSSSDFWSYVEYFRTLGDYNRIDNLARAFFAQFPFGSHFGYN' A
#
# COMPACT_ATOMS: atom_id res chain seq x y z
N GLN A 1 -14.51 1.49 -9.89
CA GLN A 1 -14.00 2.87 -9.74
C GLN A 1 -12.85 2.81 -8.74
N SER A 2 -11.60 2.72 -9.21
CA SER A 2 -10.43 2.66 -8.33
C SER A 2 -10.25 4.01 -7.67
N VAL A 3 -10.45 4.07 -6.36
CA VAL A 3 -10.15 5.25 -5.57
C VAL A 3 -8.63 5.31 -5.46
N ALA A 4 -7.97 5.86 -6.47
CA ALA A 4 -6.58 6.29 -6.34
C ALA A 4 -6.56 7.26 -5.15
N LEU A 5 -5.87 6.88 -4.07
CA LEU A 5 -5.69 7.75 -2.92
C LEU A 5 -4.99 9.00 -3.44
N PRO A 6 -5.66 10.17 -3.43
CA PRO A 6 -5.32 11.24 -4.37
C PRO A 6 -3.97 11.93 -4.09
N TYR A 7 -3.28 11.65 -2.98
CA TYR A 7 -2.07 12.36 -2.59
C TYR A 7 -1.07 11.51 -1.80
N TRP A 8 -0.85 10.26 -2.18
CA TRP A 8 0.14 9.44 -1.50
C TRP A 8 1.55 9.62 -2.12
N PRO A 9 2.53 10.22 -1.43
CA PRO A 9 3.92 10.12 -1.84
C PRO A 9 4.35 8.69 -1.58
N PHE A 10 4.82 7.95 -2.58
CA PHE A 10 5.17 6.53 -2.52
C PHE A 10 6.35 6.17 -1.58
N SER A 11 6.46 6.82 -0.43
CA SER A 11 7.43 6.56 0.62
C SER A 11 6.90 5.55 1.63
N SER A 12 7.81 4.80 2.26
CA SER A 12 7.48 3.88 3.35
C SER A 12 6.98 4.61 4.61
N SER A 13 7.40 5.87 4.82
CA SER A 13 6.92 6.69 5.95
C SER A 13 5.44 7.05 5.80
N ASP A 14 5.02 7.44 4.60
CA ASP A 14 3.61 7.73 4.32
C ASP A 14 2.75 6.46 4.50
N PHE A 15 3.29 5.27 4.19
CA PHE A 15 2.64 3.98 4.45
C PHE A 15 2.16 3.76 5.84
N TRP A 16 3.07 3.88 6.80
CA TRP A 16 2.70 3.60 8.17
C TRP A 16 1.74 4.63 8.74
N SER A 17 1.85 5.91 8.36
CA SER A 17 0.93 6.96 8.81
C SER A 17 -0.53 6.70 8.44
N TYR A 18 -0.80 6.24 7.21
CA TYR A 18 -2.17 5.93 6.82
C TYR A 18 -2.66 4.57 7.33
N VAL A 19 -1.77 3.57 7.48
CA VAL A 19 -2.13 2.32 8.14
C VAL A 19 -2.60 2.59 9.57
N GLU A 20 -1.89 3.43 10.31
CA GLU A 20 -2.28 3.86 11.66
C GLU A 20 -3.60 4.63 11.63
N TYR A 21 -3.76 5.60 10.71
CA TYR A 21 -5.01 6.34 10.54
C TYR A 21 -6.22 5.41 10.33
N PHE A 22 -6.16 4.49 9.37
CA PHE A 22 -7.28 3.58 9.11
C PHE A 22 -7.48 2.54 10.23
N ARG A 23 -6.44 2.19 11.00
CA ARG A 23 -6.59 1.38 12.22
C ARG A 23 -7.41 2.10 13.29
N THR A 24 -7.21 3.42 13.48
CA THR A 24 -8.02 4.19 14.44
C THR A 24 -9.50 4.25 14.06
N LEU A 25 -9.80 4.20 12.75
CA LEU A 25 -11.15 4.20 12.21
C LEU A 25 -11.77 2.79 12.13
N GLY A 26 -10.98 1.73 12.36
CA GLY A 26 -11.41 0.35 12.18
C GLY A 26 -11.64 -0.04 10.70
N ASP A 27 -11.15 0.74 9.75
CA ASP A 27 -11.35 0.50 8.31
C ASP A 27 -10.24 -0.40 7.73
N TYR A 28 -10.28 -1.67 8.12
CA TYR A 28 -9.31 -2.68 7.67
C TYR A 28 -9.40 -2.97 6.18
N ASN A 29 -10.57 -2.81 5.57
CA ASN A 29 -10.73 -2.96 4.12
C ASN A 29 -9.91 -1.92 3.35
N ARG A 30 -9.82 -0.70 3.89
CA ARG A 30 -8.99 0.34 3.31
C ARG A 30 -7.50 0.04 3.44
N ILE A 31 -7.08 -0.55 4.56
CA ILE A 31 -5.70 -1.00 4.79
C ILE A 31 -5.30 -2.08 3.77
N ASP A 32 -6.15 -3.07 3.51
CA ASP A 32 -5.86 -4.13 2.52
C ASP A 32 -5.65 -3.55 1.11
N ASN A 33 -6.54 -2.66 0.68
CA ASN A 33 -6.41 -1.97 -0.60
C ASN A 33 -5.12 -1.13 -0.68
N LEU A 34 -4.73 -0.51 0.43
CA LEU A 34 -3.50 0.25 0.55
C LEU A 34 -2.26 -0.61 0.45
N ALA A 35 -2.24 -1.74 1.15
CA ALA A 35 -1.15 -2.70 1.09
C ALA A 35 -0.96 -3.23 -0.34
N ARG A 36 -2.05 -3.56 -1.04
CA ARG A 36 -1.99 -3.99 -2.45
C ARG A 36 -1.36 -2.93 -3.34
N ALA A 37 -1.79 -1.67 -3.22
CA ALA A 37 -1.24 -0.57 -3.98
C ALA A 37 0.23 -0.27 -3.63
N PHE A 38 0.62 -0.44 -2.35
CA PHE A 38 1.99 -0.28 -1.89
C PHE A 38 2.91 -1.35 -2.50
N PHE A 39 2.53 -2.62 -2.34
CA PHE A 39 3.37 -3.75 -2.78
C PHE A 39 3.39 -3.96 -4.30
N ALA A 40 2.38 -3.49 -5.04
CA ALA A 40 2.38 -3.54 -6.50
C ALA A 40 3.52 -2.75 -7.17
N GLN A 41 4.13 -1.81 -6.44
CA GLN A 41 5.25 -0.98 -6.92
C GLN A 41 6.58 -1.71 -6.87
N PHE A 42 6.68 -2.75 -6.05
CA PHE A 42 7.91 -3.50 -5.86
C PHE A 42 7.90 -4.70 -6.81
N PRO A 43 8.88 -4.80 -7.73
CA PRO A 43 9.05 -5.98 -8.56
C PRO A 43 9.70 -7.10 -7.73
N PHE A 44 9.00 -7.65 -6.74
CA PHE A 44 9.51 -8.77 -5.92
C PHE A 44 9.70 -10.06 -6.74
N GLY A 45 9.16 -10.14 -7.96
CA GLY A 45 9.19 -11.35 -8.81
C GLY A 45 10.40 -11.49 -9.75
N SER A 46 11.11 -10.41 -10.09
CA SER A 46 12.08 -10.47 -11.22
C SER A 46 13.54 -10.56 -10.81
N HIS A 47 13.86 -10.50 -9.51
CA HIS A 47 15.25 -10.40 -9.03
C HIS A 47 15.80 -11.65 -8.32
N PHE A 48 15.03 -12.74 -8.27
CA PHE A 48 15.49 -14.03 -7.71
C PHE A 48 15.70 -15.14 -8.73
N GLY A 49 15.62 -14.83 -10.04
CA GLY A 49 16.23 -15.67 -11.07
C GLY A 49 15.77 -17.13 -11.14
N TYR A 50 14.48 -17.41 -10.96
CA TYR A 50 13.93 -18.73 -11.32
C TYR A 50 13.41 -18.69 -12.77
N ASN A 51 14.30 -19.01 -13.72
CA ASN A 51 13.94 -19.68 -14.97
C ASN A 51 14.50 -21.10 -14.92
#